data_AF-A0A455SU97-F1
#
_entry.id   AF-A0A455SU97-F1
#
_cell.length_a   1.000
_cell.length_b   1.000
_cell.length_c   1.000
_cell.angle_alpha   90.00
_cell.angle_beta   90.00
_cell.angle_gamma   90.00
#
_symmetry.space_group_name_H-M   'P 1'
#
loop_
_entity.id
_entity.type
_entity.pdbx_description
1 polymer ?
#
loop_
_entity_poly.entity_id
_entity_poly.type
_entity_poly.pdbx_seq_one_letter_code
_entity_poly.pdbx_strand_id
1 'polypeptide(L)'
;MLNADDPAQPIIRTLYGGGLHGTLSFSPQISIYSDGTYVLGVEKKGQLASDSLQTLLDTLANTYNLFDFSRKQFSDIQDQNSTYLQLAFNGKQTQLQYGTFGHYQANAQDRDEYTRLGKALTAISEALTGPTEPYQTNHYALLIRRAYGADPTASHPAWPLTEYTAEQAAYSECGKNPANENTPNLETSCLKFTLPAHGLLLTSEQVQQFKEVMKGAQQDFEENGNYYTVTLRPLLPDEQANHRLAMFGSAQSDFRAVPLLQQPKPEQESGS
;
A
#
# COMPACT_ATOMS: atom_id res chain seq x y z
N MET A 1 27.39 -7.82 7.22
CA MET A 1 26.62 -8.16 8.44
C MET A 1 25.42 -7.24 8.46
N LEU A 2 24.22 -7.81 8.34
CA LEU A 2 22.95 -7.09 8.44
C LEU A 2 22.82 -6.53 9.86
N ASN A 3 23.03 -5.23 10.05
CA ASN A 3 22.57 -4.56 11.26
C ASN A 3 21.06 -4.39 11.11
N ALA A 4 20.32 -5.34 11.69
CA ALA A 4 18.87 -5.36 11.75
C ALA A 4 18.42 -4.55 12.96
N ASP A 5 18.18 -3.26 12.77
CA ASP A 5 17.29 -2.54 13.67
C ASP A 5 15.86 -2.92 13.24
N ASP A 6 15.28 -3.85 14.00
CA ASP A 6 13.96 -4.48 13.85
C ASP A 6 13.81 -5.53 12.71
N PRO A 7 13.80 -6.84 13.02
CA PRO A 7 13.64 -7.90 12.03
C PRO A 7 12.28 -7.87 11.33
N ALA A 8 11.29 -7.18 11.91
CA ALA A 8 9.99 -7.01 11.30
C ALA A 8 10.02 -5.98 10.16
N GLN A 9 11.04 -5.11 10.04
CA GLN A 9 11.10 -4.13 8.95
C GLN A 9 11.50 -4.78 7.62
N PRO A 10 10.87 -4.39 6.50
CA PRO A 10 11.29 -4.83 5.18
C PRO A 10 12.64 -4.18 4.82
N ILE A 11 13.57 -5.00 4.36
CA ILE A 11 14.87 -4.53 3.85
C ILE A 11 14.80 -4.17 2.36
N ILE A 12 13.81 -4.74 1.64
CA ILE A 12 13.46 -4.39 0.26
C ILE A 12 11.93 -4.30 0.20
N ARG A 13 11.41 -3.19 -0.34
CA ARG A 13 9.99 -3.03 -0.59
C ARG A 13 9.75 -2.34 -1.92
N THR A 14 8.83 -2.86 -2.73
CA THR A 14 8.35 -2.19 -3.95
C THR A 14 6.90 -1.77 -3.81
N LEU A 15 6.58 -0.56 -4.27
CA LEU A 15 5.22 -0.06 -4.40
C LEU A 15 5.00 0.40 -5.83
N TYR A 16 3.77 0.30 -6.32
CA TYR A 16 3.41 0.76 -7.65
C TYR A 16 2.22 1.71 -7.57
N GLY A 17 2.35 2.86 -8.22
CA GLY A 17 1.31 3.89 -8.25
C GLY A 17 1.90 5.27 -8.49
N GLY A 18 1.07 6.30 -8.28
CA GLY A 18 1.46 7.70 -8.45
C GLY A 18 0.94 8.36 -9.72
N GLY A 19 1.13 9.67 -9.82
CA GLY A 19 0.60 10.52 -10.87
C GLY A 19 -0.81 11.05 -10.56
N LEU A 20 -1.17 12.28 -10.94
CA LEU A 20 -2.39 12.97 -10.47
C LEU A 20 -3.71 12.29 -10.89
N HIS A 21 -3.67 11.42 -11.90
CA HIS A 21 -4.79 10.58 -12.37
C HIS A 21 -4.60 9.08 -12.09
N GLY A 22 -3.60 8.75 -11.25
CA GLY A 22 -3.10 7.39 -11.04
C GLY A 22 -3.98 6.50 -10.16
N THR A 23 -3.57 5.24 -10.06
CA THR A 23 -4.23 4.20 -9.28
C THR A 23 -3.80 4.24 -7.81
N LEU A 24 -4.70 3.84 -6.91
CA LEU A 24 -4.34 3.51 -5.52
C LEU A 24 -3.91 2.05 -5.41
N SER A 25 -2.71 1.80 -4.87
CA SER A 25 -2.27 0.49 -4.41
C SER A 25 -2.46 0.39 -2.91
N PHE A 26 -3.32 -0.55 -2.51
CA PHE A 26 -3.63 -0.86 -1.10
C PHE A 26 -2.50 -1.60 -0.37
N SER A 27 -1.50 -2.08 -1.10
CA SER A 27 -0.34 -2.78 -0.54
C SER A 27 0.92 -2.55 -1.37
N PRO A 28 2.11 -2.83 -0.81
CA PRO A 28 3.31 -3.04 -1.60
C PRO A 28 3.10 -4.18 -2.61
N GLN A 29 3.84 -4.18 -3.72
CA GLN A 29 3.91 -5.31 -4.64
C GLN A 29 4.84 -6.41 -4.10
N ILE A 30 5.95 -6.03 -3.50
CA ILE A 30 6.94 -6.93 -2.90
C ILE A 30 7.37 -6.35 -1.56
N SER A 31 7.45 -7.19 -0.53
CA SER A 31 8.16 -6.90 0.72
C SER A 31 9.07 -8.08 1.06
N ILE A 32 10.36 -7.84 1.26
CA ILE A 32 11.38 -8.83 1.66
C ILE A 32 11.95 -8.40 3.01
N TYR A 33 12.00 -9.34 3.96
CA TYR A 33 12.47 -9.13 5.33
C TYR A 33 13.88 -9.68 5.54
N SER A 34 14.50 -9.28 6.65
CA SER A 34 15.89 -9.63 6.98
C SER A 34 16.14 -11.13 7.19
N ASP A 35 15.09 -11.88 7.53
CA ASP A 35 15.11 -13.33 7.68
C ASP A 35 14.92 -14.08 6.35
N GLY A 36 14.73 -13.36 5.24
CA GLY A 36 14.45 -13.90 3.91
C GLY A 36 12.99 -14.21 3.64
N THR A 37 12.09 -14.02 4.61
CA THR A 37 10.66 -14.05 4.34
C THR A 37 10.34 -13.00 3.27
N TYR A 38 9.47 -13.34 2.31
CA TYR A 38 8.93 -12.34 1.39
C TYR A 38 7.42 -12.50 1.23
N VAL A 39 6.74 -11.38 1.00
CA VAL A 39 5.31 -11.30 0.68
C VAL A 39 5.15 -10.60 -0.66
N LEU A 40 4.39 -11.22 -1.56
CA LEU A 40 3.97 -10.66 -2.84
C LEU A 40 2.54 -10.13 -2.67
N GLY A 41 2.39 -8.81 -2.81
CA GLY A 41 1.14 -8.13 -2.51
C GLY A 41 0.69 -8.34 -1.07
N VAL A 42 -0.48 -8.93 -0.92
CA VAL A 42 -1.04 -9.48 0.34
C VAL A 42 -1.57 -10.90 0.15
N GLU A 43 -1.21 -11.54 -0.97
CA GLU A 43 -1.81 -12.81 -1.40
C GLU A 43 -0.89 -14.00 -1.18
N LYS A 44 0.43 -13.82 -1.35
CA LYS A 44 1.39 -14.93 -1.32
C LYS A 44 2.58 -14.63 -0.44
N LYS A 45 3.04 -15.66 0.26
CA LYS A 45 4.28 -15.67 1.04
C LYS A 45 5.24 -16.71 0.49
N GLY A 46 6.52 -16.41 0.55
CA GLY A 46 7.58 -17.39 0.34
C GLY A 46 8.79 -17.09 1.21
N GLN A 47 9.86 -17.87 0.97
CA GLN A 47 11.10 -17.80 1.74
C GLN A 47 12.30 -17.85 0.79
N LEU A 48 13.19 -16.86 0.91
CA LEU A 48 14.52 -16.91 0.31
C LEU A 48 15.46 -17.70 1.22
N ALA A 49 16.28 -18.56 0.61
CA ALA A 49 17.43 -19.11 1.30
C ALA A 49 18.42 -17.98 1.66
N SER A 50 19.10 -18.10 2.81
CA SER A 50 20.00 -17.05 3.31
C SER A 50 21.10 -16.67 2.31
N ASP A 51 21.67 -17.64 1.59
CA ASP A 51 22.70 -17.39 0.56
C ASP A 51 22.13 -16.63 -0.65
N SER A 52 20.90 -16.96 -1.07
CA SER A 52 20.19 -16.25 -2.14
C SER A 52 19.87 -14.82 -1.74
N LEU A 53 19.42 -14.62 -0.49
CA LEU A 53 19.18 -13.28 0.03
C LEU A 53 20.48 -12.47 0.08
N GLN A 54 21.55 -13.04 0.62
CA GLN A 54 22.85 -12.36 0.69
C GLN A 54 23.36 -11.99 -0.72
N THR A 55 23.25 -12.91 -1.68
CA THR A 55 23.61 -12.66 -3.09
C THR A 55 22.79 -11.52 -3.70
N LEU A 56 21.48 -11.48 -3.43
CA LEU A 56 20.62 -10.37 -3.86
C LEU A 56 21.09 -9.05 -3.26
N LEU A 57 21.28 -8.99 -1.93
CA LEU A 57 21.69 -7.76 -1.25
C LEU A 57 23.06 -7.25 -1.72
N ASP A 58 24.02 -8.16 -1.93
CA ASP A 58 25.33 -7.81 -2.48
C ASP A 58 25.22 -7.31 -3.92
N THR A 59 24.34 -7.90 -4.72
CA THR A 59 24.08 -7.43 -6.09
C THR A 59 23.48 -6.01 -6.09
N LEU A 60 22.48 -5.75 -5.23
CA LEU A 60 21.86 -4.43 -5.12
C LEU A 60 22.85 -3.37 -4.62
N ALA A 61 23.67 -3.71 -3.61
CA ALA A 61 24.59 -2.76 -2.99
C ALA A 61 25.87 -2.54 -3.79
N ASN A 62 26.48 -3.60 -4.33
CA ASN A 62 27.85 -3.53 -4.87
C ASN A 62 27.88 -3.59 -6.40
N THR A 63 26.97 -4.36 -7.02
CA THR A 63 26.89 -4.44 -8.49
C THR A 63 26.10 -3.26 -9.06
N TYR A 64 24.92 -2.99 -8.52
CA TYR A 64 24.09 -1.88 -8.96
C TYR A 64 24.35 -0.57 -8.22
N ASN A 65 25.04 -0.58 -7.08
CA ASN A 65 25.44 0.62 -6.32
C ASN A 65 24.26 1.55 -5.98
N LEU A 66 23.10 0.99 -5.65
CA LEU A 66 21.84 1.74 -5.51
C LEU A 66 21.87 2.82 -4.41
N PHE A 67 22.65 2.62 -3.35
CA PHE A 67 22.80 3.62 -2.29
C PHE A 67 23.54 4.87 -2.76
N ASP A 68 24.43 4.74 -3.73
CA ASP A 68 25.34 5.79 -4.17
C ASP A 68 24.82 6.55 -5.40
N PHE A 69 23.58 6.25 -5.81
CA PHE A 69 22.90 6.99 -6.88
C PHE A 69 22.79 8.47 -6.55
N SER A 70 23.20 9.29 -7.50
CA SER A 70 23.09 10.75 -7.41
C SER A 70 21.64 11.21 -7.53
N ARG A 71 20.84 10.53 -8.35
CA ARG A 71 19.42 10.83 -8.57
C ARG A 71 18.55 9.77 -7.92
N LYS A 72 17.50 10.22 -7.23
CA LYS A 72 16.54 9.33 -6.56
C LYS A 72 15.22 9.15 -7.32
N GLN A 73 14.91 10.04 -8.26
CA GLN A 73 13.66 10.01 -9.01
C GLN A 73 13.91 9.97 -10.52
N PHE A 74 13.68 8.82 -11.14
CA PHE A 74 13.77 8.61 -12.58
C PHE A 74 12.37 8.55 -13.18
N SER A 75 11.68 9.69 -13.15
CA SER A 75 10.43 9.90 -13.87
C SER A 75 10.39 11.35 -14.34
N ASP A 76 10.03 11.59 -15.60
CA ASP A 76 9.92 12.94 -16.18
C ASP A 76 8.56 13.25 -16.83
N ILE A 77 7.63 12.30 -16.81
CA ILE A 77 6.25 12.52 -17.19
C ILE A 77 5.40 12.67 -15.92
N GLN A 78 4.75 13.83 -15.80
CA GLN A 78 3.71 14.03 -14.80
C GLN A 78 2.54 13.08 -15.07
N ASP A 79 1.91 12.57 -14.01
CA ASP A 79 0.68 11.77 -14.09
C ASP A 79 0.81 10.33 -14.58
N GLN A 80 2.02 9.77 -14.55
CA GLN A 80 2.23 8.33 -14.78
C GLN A 80 2.54 7.57 -13.51
N ASN A 81 1.99 6.36 -13.42
CA ASN A 81 2.37 5.39 -12.40
C ASN A 81 3.88 5.09 -12.52
N SER A 82 4.52 4.91 -11.36
CA SER A 82 5.93 4.53 -11.25
C SER A 82 6.08 3.39 -10.26
N THR A 83 7.20 2.67 -10.35
CA THR A 83 7.62 1.72 -9.33
C THR A 83 8.54 2.43 -8.34
N TYR A 84 8.20 2.38 -7.07
CA TYR A 84 9.02 2.89 -5.99
C TYR A 84 9.71 1.73 -5.30
N LEU A 85 11.03 1.84 -5.12
CA LEU A 85 11.87 0.88 -4.43
C LEU A 85 12.38 1.52 -3.13
N GLN A 86 12.07 0.90 -2.00
CA GLN A 86 12.66 1.22 -0.71
C GLN A 86 13.69 0.15 -0.36
N LEU A 87 14.88 0.58 0.04
CA LEU A 87 15.96 -0.28 0.53
C LEU A 87 16.39 0.20 1.91
N ALA A 88 16.49 -0.72 2.85
CA ALA A 88 16.94 -0.44 4.21
C ALA A 88 17.81 -1.61 4.70
N PHE A 89 19.11 -1.56 4.45
CA PHE A 89 20.06 -2.58 4.91
C PHE A 89 21.48 -2.02 5.02
N ASN A 90 22.34 -2.72 5.78
CA ASN A 90 23.71 -2.29 6.11
C ASN A 90 23.78 -0.87 6.72
N GLY A 91 22.77 -0.50 7.53
CA GLY A 91 22.68 0.83 8.15
C GLY A 91 22.45 1.98 7.16
N LYS A 92 22.12 1.69 5.90
CA LYS A 92 21.76 2.68 4.88
C LYS A 92 20.29 2.52 4.51
N GLN A 93 19.65 3.66 4.20
CA GLN A 93 18.30 3.70 3.65
C GLN A 93 18.26 4.57 2.40
N THR A 94 17.58 4.11 1.36
CA THR A 94 17.30 4.91 0.16
C THR A 94 15.93 4.57 -0.40
N GLN A 95 15.28 5.56 -1.01
CA GLN A 95 14.09 5.37 -1.83
C GLN A 95 14.40 5.82 -3.25
N LEU A 96 14.07 4.97 -4.23
CA LEU A 96 14.28 5.21 -5.65
C LEU A 96 12.94 5.09 -6.38
N GLN A 97 12.67 6.00 -7.31
CA GLN A 97 11.51 5.94 -8.20
C GLN A 97 11.96 5.59 -9.61
N TYR A 98 11.36 4.54 -10.18
CA TYR A 98 11.55 4.07 -11.54
C TYR A 98 10.25 4.25 -12.32
N GLY A 99 10.25 5.15 -13.30
CA GLY A 99 9.14 5.42 -14.19
C GLY A 99 9.63 5.79 -15.58
N THR A 100 8.77 6.41 -16.37
CA THR A 100 9.15 6.88 -17.70
C THR A 100 10.18 8.00 -17.58
N PHE A 101 11.35 7.81 -18.18
CA PHE A 101 12.51 8.70 -18.00
C PHE A 101 13.30 8.90 -19.30
N GLY A 102 13.77 10.13 -19.52
CA GLY A 102 14.66 10.48 -20.64
C GLY A 102 14.00 11.25 -21.78
N HIS A 103 12.78 11.76 -21.58
CA HIS A 103 12.12 12.71 -22.48
C HIS A 103 12.87 14.05 -22.53
N TYR A 104 13.39 14.50 -21.39
CA TYR A 104 14.34 15.62 -21.33
C TYR A 104 15.77 15.08 -21.35
N GLN A 105 16.72 15.83 -21.92
CA GLN A 105 18.09 15.39 -22.19
C GLN A 105 18.85 14.90 -20.94
N ALA A 106 18.65 13.63 -20.57
CA ALA A 106 19.35 12.98 -19.47
C ALA A 106 20.83 12.80 -19.83
N ASN A 107 21.71 13.15 -18.89
CA ASN A 107 23.14 12.98 -19.03
C ASN A 107 23.53 11.48 -18.99
N ALA A 108 24.81 11.16 -19.27
CA ALA A 108 25.26 9.77 -19.31
C ALA A 108 25.12 9.03 -17.98
N GLN A 109 25.36 9.72 -16.85
CA GLN A 109 25.24 9.15 -15.51
C GLN A 109 23.78 8.82 -15.18
N ASP A 110 22.85 9.73 -15.48
CA ASP A 110 21.42 9.53 -15.27
C ASP A 110 20.90 8.29 -16.02
N ARG A 111 21.33 8.10 -17.27
CA ARG A 111 20.93 6.93 -18.08
C ARG A 111 21.50 5.63 -17.53
N ASP A 112 22.73 5.64 -17.05
CA ASP A 112 23.36 4.49 -16.43
C ASP A 112 22.67 4.12 -15.10
N GLU A 113 22.44 5.09 -14.21
CA GLU A 113 21.70 4.88 -12.95
C GLU A 113 20.27 4.36 -13.22
N TYR A 114 19.54 4.95 -14.18
CA TYR A 114 18.23 4.47 -14.60
C TYR A 114 18.26 3.00 -15.07
N THR A 115 19.23 2.66 -15.91
CA THR A 115 19.40 1.28 -16.42
C THR A 115 19.71 0.31 -15.29
N ARG A 116 20.57 0.69 -14.35
CA ARG A 116 20.92 -0.12 -13.17
C ARG A 116 19.73 -0.30 -12.24
N LEU A 117 18.88 0.72 -12.04
CA LEU A 117 17.63 0.57 -11.28
C LEU A 117 16.66 -0.41 -11.94
N GLY A 118 16.49 -0.32 -13.26
CA GLY A 118 15.68 -1.28 -14.01
C GLY A 118 16.18 -2.72 -13.82
N LYS A 119 17.49 -2.95 -13.97
CA LYS A 119 18.11 -4.26 -13.70
C LYS A 119 17.95 -4.72 -12.26
N ALA A 120 18.04 -3.81 -11.29
CA ALA A 120 17.83 -4.13 -9.89
C ALA A 120 16.39 -4.60 -9.60
N LEU A 121 15.38 -3.92 -10.15
CA LEU A 121 13.98 -4.33 -10.03
C LEU A 121 13.73 -5.72 -10.66
N THR A 122 14.36 -5.98 -11.81
CA THR A 122 14.34 -7.32 -12.43
C THR A 122 15.00 -8.35 -11.52
N ALA A 123 16.20 -8.09 -11.00
CA ALA A 123 16.92 -9.01 -10.12
C ALA A 123 16.16 -9.31 -8.82
N ILE A 124 15.48 -8.31 -8.25
CA ILE A 124 14.58 -8.50 -7.10
C ILE A 124 13.48 -9.49 -7.47
N SER A 125 12.80 -9.27 -8.60
CA SER A 125 11.70 -10.13 -9.05
C SER A 125 12.15 -11.57 -9.36
N GLU A 126 13.32 -11.72 -10.00
CA GLU A 126 13.91 -13.01 -10.35
C GLU A 126 14.47 -13.77 -9.14
N ALA A 127 14.89 -13.07 -8.08
CA ALA A 127 15.33 -13.71 -6.86
C ALA A 127 14.19 -14.44 -6.13
N LEU A 128 12.95 -13.99 -6.30
CA LEU A 128 11.74 -14.55 -5.66
C LEU A 128 11.26 -15.83 -6.36
N THR A 129 12.19 -16.76 -6.57
CA THR A 129 11.94 -18.06 -7.18
C THR A 129 11.85 -19.13 -6.10
N GLY A 130 10.72 -19.83 -6.04
CA GLY A 130 10.50 -20.86 -5.03
C GLY A 130 9.02 -21.17 -4.82
N PRO A 131 8.71 -22.22 -4.05
CA PRO A 131 7.34 -22.50 -3.66
C PRO A 131 6.79 -21.34 -2.82
N THR A 132 5.55 -20.95 -3.11
CA THR A 132 4.81 -19.95 -2.34
C THR A 132 3.56 -20.56 -1.74
N GLU A 133 3.17 -20.09 -0.56
CA GLU A 133 1.90 -20.39 0.07
C GLU A 133 1.00 -19.14 0.10
N PRO A 134 -0.33 -19.29 0.25
CA PRO A 134 -1.21 -18.15 0.51
C PRO A 134 -0.75 -17.39 1.75
N TYR A 135 -0.67 -16.08 1.67
CA TYR A 135 -0.38 -15.25 2.84
C TYR A 135 -1.58 -15.27 3.80
N GLN A 136 -1.32 -15.60 5.06
CA GLN A 136 -2.33 -15.64 6.11
C GLN A 136 -1.92 -14.78 7.30
N THR A 137 -2.89 -14.04 7.84
CA THR A 137 -2.75 -13.27 9.08
C THR A 137 -4.11 -13.19 9.76
N ASN A 138 -4.09 -12.93 11.06
CA ASN A 138 -5.29 -12.66 11.86
C ASN A 138 -5.51 -11.15 12.07
N HIS A 139 -4.61 -10.30 11.56
CA HIS A 139 -4.68 -8.86 11.70
C HIS A 139 -5.08 -8.22 10.36
N TYR A 140 -6.13 -7.42 10.39
CA TYR A 140 -6.68 -6.78 9.20
C TYR A 140 -6.91 -5.30 9.48
N ALA A 141 -6.60 -4.48 8.47
CA ALA A 141 -7.17 -3.16 8.39
C ALA A 141 -8.52 -3.22 7.67
N LEU A 142 -9.49 -2.49 8.20
CA LEU A 142 -10.64 -2.04 7.44
C LEU A 142 -10.25 -0.76 6.72
N LEU A 143 -10.61 -0.70 5.45
CA LEU A 143 -10.57 0.50 4.64
C LEU A 143 -11.96 0.73 4.04
N ILE A 144 -12.55 1.90 4.23
CA ILE A 144 -13.94 2.16 3.87
C ILE A 144 -14.14 3.54 3.26
N ARG A 145 -14.86 3.59 2.14
CA ARG A 145 -15.32 4.84 1.52
C ARG A 145 -16.79 4.74 1.15
N ARG A 146 -17.46 5.89 1.07
CA ARG A 146 -18.82 5.95 0.49
C ARG A 146 -18.77 5.67 -1.01
N ALA A 147 -19.71 4.85 -1.48
CA ALA A 147 -19.87 4.48 -2.87
C ALA A 147 -21.16 5.10 -3.41
N TYR A 148 -21.04 6.05 -4.34
CA TYR A 148 -22.20 6.70 -4.95
C TYR A 148 -22.70 6.00 -6.22
N GLY A 149 -21.84 5.18 -6.83
CA GLY A 149 -22.14 4.41 -8.04
C GLY A 149 -22.59 2.96 -7.77
N ALA A 150 -22.94 2.62 -6.53
CA ALA A 150 -23.40 1.28 -6.20
C ALA A 150 -24.73 0.99 -6.92
N ASP A 151 -24.86 -0.22 -7.48
CA ASP A 151 -26.08 -0.66 -8.12
C ASP A 151 -27.16 -0.90 -7.04
N PRO A 152 -28.23 -0.09 -6.97
CA PRO A 152 -29.26 -0.24 -5.94
C PRO A 152 -30.11 -1.51 -6.13
N THR A 153 -29.97 -2.21 -7.26
CA THR A 153 -30.67 -3.46 -7.54
C THR A 153 -29.85 -4.69 -7.14
N ALA A 154 -28.55 -4.52 -6.87
CA ALA A 154 -27.70 -5.59 -6.36
C ALA A 154 -28.00 -5.86 -4.87
N SER A 155 -27.80 -7.11 -4.44
CA SER A 155 -27.90 -7.47 -3.03
C SER A 155 -26.62 -7.07 -2.30
N HIS A 156 -26.74 -6.14 -1.37
CA HIS A 156 -25.66 -5.67 -0.49
C HIS A 156 -25.93 -6.18 0.92
N PRO A 157 -24.94 -6.77 1.62
CA PRO A 157 -25.09 -7.06 3.04
C PRO A 157 -25.26 -5.76 3.85
N ALA A 158 -25.98 -5.87 4.95
CA ALA A 158 -26.01 -4.83 5.96
C ALA A 158 -24.63 -4.70 6.63
N TRP A 159 -24.31 -3.49 7.08
CA TRP A 159 -23.15 -3.24 7.93
C TRP A 159 -23.14 -4.17 9.16
N PRO A 160 -22.07 -4.94 9.41
CA PRO A 160 -22.11 -6.03 10.39
C PRO A 160 -21.72 -5.60 11.81
N LEU A 161 -21.23 -4.37 12.01
CA LEU A 161 -20.78 -3.89 13.33
C LEU A 161 -21.87 -3.09 14.05
N THR A 162 -21.81 -3.09 15.38
CA THR A 162 -22.75 -2.37 16.25
C THR A 162 -22.10 -1.21 17.00
N GLU A 163 -20.77 -1.24 17.12
CA GLU A 163 -19.97 -0.31 17.92
C GLU A 163 -19.80 1.04 17.23
N TYR A 164 -19.87 1.05 15.90
CA TYR A 164 -19.86 2.25 15.08
C TYR A 164 -20.53 1.98 13.73
N THR A 165 -21.03 3.03 13.11
CA THR A 165 -21.70 2.97 11.81
C THR A 165 -20.69 2.95 10.65
N ALA A 166 -21.12 2.48 9.48
CA ALA A 166 -20.32 2.56 8.26
C ALA A 166 -19.95 4.02 7.94
N GLU A 167 -20.88 4.95 8.19
CA GLU A 167 -20.65 6.38 8.03
C GLU A 167 -19.52 6.93 8.93
N GLN A 168 -19.52 6.57 10.22
CA GLN A 168 -18.48 7.00 11.15
C GLN A 168 -17.10 6.50 10.73
N ALA A 169 -17.01 5.24 10.28
CA ALA A 169 -15.77 4.67 9.79
C ALA A 169 -15.29 5.38 8.51
N ALA A 170 -16.17 5.55 7.52
CA ALA A 170 -15.85 6.25 6.26
C ALA A 170 -15.42 7.70 6.50
N TYR A 171 -16.09 8.40 7.42
CA TYR A 171 -15.72 9.76 7.81
C TYR A 171 -14.34 9.80 8.45
N SER A 172 -14.03 8.87 9.36
CA SER A 172 -12.73 8.84 10.04
C SER A 172 -11.56 8.61 9.08
N GLU A 173 -11.76 7.85 8.01
CA GLU A 173 -10.71 7.56 7.02
C GLU A 173 -10.59 8.65 5.94
N CYS A 174 -11.73 9.07 5.39
CA CYS A 174 -11.80 9.91 4.19
C CYS A 174 -12.32 11.33 4.43
N GLY A 175 -12.70 11.66 5.66
CA GLY A 175 -13.29 12.95 6.01
C GLY A 175 -14.75 13.07 5.59
N LYS A 176 -15.29 14.29 5.74
CA LYS A 176 -16.69 14.58 5.44
C LYS A 176 -16.97 14.36 3.95
N ASN A 177 -17.95 13.52 3.66
CA ASN A 177 -18.49 13.42 2.31
C ASN A 177 -19.13 14.76 1.92
N PRO A 178 -18.93 15.25 0.68
CA PRO A 178 -19.64 16.43 0.22
C PRO A 178 -21.15 16.17 0.35
N ALA A 179 -21.90 17.23 0.66
CA ALA A 179 -23.35 17.17 0.57
C ALA A 179 -23.72 16.66 -0.84
N ASN A 180 -24.83 15.95 -0.96
CA ASN A 180 -25.31 15.35 -2.21
C ASN A 180 -25.74 16.48 -3.18
N GLU A 181 -24.78 17.27 -3.65
CA GLU A 181 -24.96 18.28 -4.67
C GLU A 181 -25.08 17.53 -5.99
N ASN A 182 -26.11 17.87 -6.77
CA ASN A 182 -26.44 17.31 -8.10
C ASN A 182 -25.29 17.49 -9.12
N THR A 183 -24.13 16.94 -8.82
CA THR A 183 -22.91 17.01 -9.58
C THR A 183 -22.67 15.65 -10.22
N PRO A 184 -22.18 15.60 -11.47
CA PRO A 184 -21.99 14.34 -12.17
C PRO A 184 -20.98 13.38 -11.52
N ASN A 185 -20.15 13.87 -10.59
CA ASN A 185 -19.07 13.13 -9.94
C ASN A 185 -19.21 13.21 -8.41
N LEU A 186 -20.15 12.47 -7.84
CA LEU A 186 -20.38 12.40 -6.39
C LEU A 186 -19.26 11.67 -5.63
N GLU A 187 -18.36 10.95 -6.32
CA GLU A 187 -17.31 10.16 -5.66
C GLU A 187 -16.10 11.00 -5.22
N THR A 188 -15.71 10.86 -3.95
CA THR A 188 -14.49 11.46 -3.41
C THR A 188 -13.24 10.70 -3.87
N SER A 189 -12.07 11.36 -3.85
CA SER A 189 -10.81 10.77 -4.32
C SER A 189 -10.18 9.77 -3.33
N CYS A 190 -10.55 9.85 -2.05
CA CYS A 190 -10.04 8.98 -0.99
C CYS A 190 -10.38 7.51 -1.24
N LEU A 191 -9.39 6.62 -1.02
CA LEU A 191 -9.50 5.17 -1.24
C LEU A 191 -9.88 4.75 -2.68
N LYS A 192 -9.87 5.69 -3.62
CA LYS A 192 -9.99 5.45 -5.06
C LYS A 192 -8.68 5.81 -5.77
N PHE A 193 -8.13 6.96 -5.40
CA PHE A 193 -6.90 7.51 -5.96
C PHE A 193 -5.93 7.95 -4.86
N THR A 194 -6.43 8.53 -3.77
CA THR A 194 -5.62 9.08 -2.69
C THR A 194 -5.66 8.21 -1.43
N LEU A 195 -4.63 8.35 -0.59
CA LEU A 195 -4.56 7.68 0.70
C LEU A 195 -5.60 8.28 1.67
N PRO A 196 -6.17 7.46 2.56
CA PRO A 196 -6.94 7.97 3.68
C PRO A 196 -6.01 8.63 4.71
N ALA A 197 -6.57 9.42 5.62
CA ALA A 197 -5.79 9.98 6.73
C ALA A 197 -5.33 8.89 7.70
N HIS A 198 -6.19 7.90 7.91
CA HIS A 198 -6.03 6.76 8.82
C HIS A 198 -6.74 5.55 8.21
N GLY A 199 -6.42 4.34 8.64
CA GLY A 199 -7.28 3.15 8.49
C GLY A 199 -7.74 2.65 9.86
N LEU A 200 -8.64 1.68 9.89
CA LEU A 200 -9.07 1.06 11.15
C LEU A 200 -8.44 -0.32 11.34
N LEU A 201 -7.78 -0.54 12.48
CA LEU A 201 -7.32 -1.86 12.92
C LEU A 201 -8.49 -2.61 13.55
N LEU A 202 -8.89 -3.73 12.93
CA LEU A 202 -10.00 -4.54 13.42
C LEU A 202 -9.58 -5.46 14.57
N THR A 203 -10.49 -5.68 15.51
CA THR A 203 -10.37 -6.78 16.49
C THR A 203 -10.65 -8.13 15.83
N SER A 204 -10.23 -9.22 16.46
CA SER A 204 -10.49 -10.58 15.92
C SER A 204 -11.98 -10.89 15.77
N GLU A 205 -12.84 -10.35 16.65
CA GLU A 205 -14.29 -10.50 16.56
C GLU A 205 -14.85 -9.76 15.34
N GLN A 206 -14.44 -8.51 15.13
CA GLN A 206 -14.85 -7.71 13.98
C GLN A 206 -14.40 -8.36 12.66
N VAL A 207 -13.18 -8.91 12.62
CA VAL A 207 -12.69 -9.65 11.45
C VAL A 207 -13.61 -10.83 11.11
N GLN A 208 -14.10 -11.57 12.10
CA GLN A 208 -15.00 -12.70 11.84
C GLN A 208 -16.37 -12.21 11.36
N GLN A 209 -16.94 -11.18 11.99
CA GLN A 209 -18.21 -10.58 11.56
C GLN A 209 -18.16 -10.14 10.08
N PHE A 210 -17.06 -9.53 9.63
CA PHE A 210 -16.91 -9.21 8.20
C PHE A 210 -16.70 -10.43 7.32
N LYS A 211 -15.88 -11.41 7.75
CA LYS A 211 -15.62 -12.63 6.96
C LYS A 211 -16.87 -13.49 6.77
N GLU A 212 -17.85 -13.42 7.66
CA GLU A 212 -19.12 -14.13 7.54
C GLU A 212 -20.01 -13.57 6.41
N VAL A 213 -19.90 -12.28 6.12
CA VAL A 213 -20.78 -11.58 5.15
C VAL A 213 -20.08 -11.21 3.85
N MET A 214 -18.74 -11.10 3.85
CA MET A 214 -17.94 -10.79 2.67
C MET A 214 -17.55 -12.04 1.88
N LYS A 215 -17.67 -11.96 0.55
CA LYS A 215 -17.28 -13.03 -0.40
C LYS A 215 -15.84 -12.90 -0.89
N GLY A 216 -15.12 -11.87 -0.46
CA GLY A 216 -13.76 -11.56 -0.89
C GLY A 216 -13.14 -10.46 -0.04
N ALA A 217 -12.01 -9.92 -0.50
CA ALA A 217 -11.32 -8.84 0.21
C ALA A 217 -12.04 -7.48 0.10
N GLN A 218 -12.86 -7.27 -0.92
CA GLN A 218 -13.63 -6.03 -1.12
C GLN A 218 -15.09 -6.34 -1.41
N GLN A 219 -16.00 -5.59 -0.81
CA GLN A 219 -17.44 -5.70 -1.03
C GLN A 219 -18.15 -4.39 -0.70
N ASP A 220 -19.28 -4.14 -1.37
CA ASP A 220 -20.15 -3.01 -1.04
C ASP A 220 -21.16 -3.42 0.05
N PHE A 221 -21.42 -2.49 0.97
CA PHE A 221 -22.35 -2.64 2.09
C PHE A 221 -23.42 -1.56 2.02
N GLU A 222 -24.62 -1.87 2.53
CA GLU A 222 -25.71 -0.89 2.68
C GLU A 222 -25.93 -0.54 4.16
N GLU A 223 -26.10 0.75 4.44
CA GLU A 223 -26.54 1.26 5.74
C GLU A 223 -27.42 2.50 5.53
N ASN A 224 -28.69 2.43 6.00
CA ASN A 224 -29.65 3.53 5.91
C ASN A 224 -29.84 4.09 4.47
N GLY A 225 -29.85 3.22 3.46
CA GLY A 225 -29.96 3.60 2.05
C GLY A 225 -28.70 4.24 1.45
N ASN A 226 -27.58 4.24 2.17
CA ASN A 226 -26.26 4.62 1.67
C ASN A 226 -25.41 3.38 1.41
N TYR A 227 -24.52 3.48 0.43
CA TYR A 227 -23.62 2.38 0.08
C TYR A 227 -22.16 2.73 0.39
N TYR A 228 -21.41 1.73 0.81
CA TYR A 228 -20.01 1.86 1.22
C TYR A 228 -19.19 0.73 0.62
N THR A 229 -18.11 1.07 -0.08
CA THR A 229 -17.12 0.09 -0.51
C THR A 229 -16.17 -0.16 0.66
N VAL A 230 -16.13 -1.40 1.12
CA VAL A 230 -15.30 -1.86 2.23
C VAL A 230 -14.25 -2.82 1.70
N THR A 231 -13.00 -2.61 2.12
CA THR A 231 -11.87 -3.49 1.84
C THR A 231 -11.28 -3.99 3.16
N LEU A 232 -11.23 -5.31 3.34
CA LEU A 232 -10.44 -5.96 4.39
C LEU A 232 -9.04 -6.23 3.85
N ARG A 233 -8.07 -5.48 4.36
CA ARG A 233 -6.69 -5.56 3.91
C ARG A 233 -5.84 -6.30 4.96
N PRO A 234 -5.36 -7.52 4.68
CA PRO A 234 -4.51 -8.26 5.61
C PRO A 234 -3.24 -7.47 5.92
N LEU A 235 -2.81 -7.36 7.18
CA LEU A 235 -1.58 -6.64 7.54
C LEU A 235 -0.33 -7.46 7.26
N LEU A 236 0.71 -6.82 6.73
CA LEU A 236 2.06 -7.38 6.58
C LEU A 236 2.79 -7.44 7.94
N PRO A 237 3.85 -8.27 8.09
CA PRO A 237 4.60 -8.38 9.34
C PRO A 237 5.01 -7.05 10.00
N ASP A 238 5.60 -6.12 9.23
CA ASP A 238 6.00 -4.80 9.75
C ASP A 238 4.80 -3.95 10.17
N GLU A 239 3.71 -4.03 9.43
CA GLU A 239 2.53 -3.21 9.64
C GLU A 239 1.76 -3.63 10.89
N GLN A 240 1.80 -4.94 11.22
CA GLN A 240 1.29 -5.47 12.48
C GLN A 240 2.08 -4.92 13.67
N ALA A 241 3.42 -4.89 13.57
CA ALA A 241 4.26 -4.37 14.66
C ALA A 241 4.09 -2.86 14.85
N ASN A 242 3.89 -2.11 13.76
CA ASN A 242 3.92 -0.64 13.77
C ASN A 242 2.55 0.03 13.74
N HIS A 243 1.47 -0.73 13.59
CA HIS A 243 0.09 -0.23 13.41
C HIS A 243 0.00 0.82 12.28
N ARG A 244 0.61 0.52 11.14
CA ARG A 244 0.65 1.41 9.98
C ARG A 244 0.60 0.61 8.69
N LEU A 245 -0.18 1.03 7.70
CA LEU A 245 -0.22 0.43 6.37
C LEU A 245 0.80 1.08 5.44
N ALA A 246 1.49 0.25 4.69
CA ALA A 246 2.20 0.64 3.49
C ALA A 246 1.21 0.70 2.32
N MET A 247 0.93 1.92 1.85
CA MET A 247 0.04 2.19 0.72
C MET A 247 0.67 3.24 -0.19
N PHE A 248 0.24 3.27 -1.44
CA PHE A 248 0.72 4.26 -2.41
C PHE A 248 -0.40 4.66 -3.38
N GLY A 249 -0.64 5.95 -3.52
CA GLY A 249 -1.72 6.57 -4.26
C GLY A 249 -1.23 7.70 -5.16
N SER A 250 -2.16 8.23 -5.96
CA SER A 250 -1.94 9.17 -7.06
C SER A 250 -1.22 10.46 -6.67
N ALA A 251 -1.48 10.97 -5.46
CA ALA A 251 -0.94 12.24 -4.99
C ALA A 251 0.40 12.14 -4.22
N GLN A 252 1.03 10.97 -4.17
CA GLN A 252 2.32 10.81 -3.48
C GLN A 252 3.51 10.86 -4.44
N SER A 253 4.55 11.58 -4.02
CA SER A 253 5.89 11.54 -4.59
C SER A 253 6.87 10.73 -3.75
N ASP A 254 6.48 10.40 -2.51
CA ASP A 254 7.22 9.66 -1.51
C ASP A 254 6.34 8.63 -0.80
N PHE A 255 6.95 7.65 -0.15
CA PHE A 255 6.19 6.65 0.60
C PHE A 255 5.54 7.29 1.83
N ARG A 256 4.25 7.03 2.02
CA ARG A 256 3.51 7.45 3.20
C ARG A 256 2.85 6.28 3.88
N ALA A 257 3.19 6.09 5.15
CA ALA A 257 2.56 5.10 6.00
C ALA A 257 1.22 5.65 6.53
N VAL A 258 0.14 4.89 6.33
CA VAL A 258 -1.20 5.25 6.83
C VAL A 258 -1.35 4.68 8.24
N PRO A 259 -1.50 5.50 9.29
CA PRO A 259 -1.65 5.00 10.65
C PRO A 259 -2.99 4.27 10.84
N LEU A 260 -2.98 3.24 11.68
CA LEU A 260 -4.17 2.46 12.05
C LEU A 260 -4.71 2.86 13.41
N LEU A 261 -6.02 3.08 13.49
CA LEU A 261 -6.75 3.41 14.71
C LEU A 261 -7.62 2.22 15.14
N GLN A 262 -7.82 2.02 16.44
CA GLN A 262 -8.70 0.94 16.92
C GLN A 262 -10.19 1.28 16.84
N GLN A 263 -10.53 2.57 16.72
CA GLN A 263 -11.89 3.07 16.61
C GLN A 263 -11.92 4.30 15.69
N PRO A 264 -13.07 4.57 15.03
CA PRO A 264 -13.26 5.81 14.28
C PRO A 264 -13.05 7.04 15.17
N LYS A 265 -12.44 8.10 14.62
CA LYS A 265 -12.43 9.39 15.30
C LYS A 265 -13.84 9.99 15.28
N PRO A 266 -14.29 10.61 16.39
CA PRO A 266 -15.54 11.36 16.38
C PRO A 266 -15.45 12.50 15.36
N GLU A 267 -16.59 12.82 14.72
CA GLU A 267 -16.70 14.00 13.87
C GLU A 267 -16.34 15.23 14.71
N GLN A 268 -15.18 15.82 14.45
CA GLN A 268 -14.87 17.11 15.04
C GLN A 268 -15.70 18.12 14.28
N GLU A 269 -16.75 18.65 14.93
CA GLU A 269 -17.38 19.88 14.49
C GLU A 269 -16.27 20.93 14.40
N SER A 270 -15.95 21.33 13.17
CA SER A 270 -15.12 22.50 12.93
C SER A 270 -15.77 23.66 13.67
N GLY A 271 -15.14 24.07 14.77
CA GLY A 271 -15.56 25.21 15.57
C GLY A 271 -15.82 26.40 14.66
N SER A 272 -17.02 26.98 14.86
CA SER A 272 -17.55 28.15 14.16
C SER A 272 -16.65 29.37 14.25
#